data_AF-A0AAV5EBD9-F1
#
_entry.id   AF-A0AAV5EBD9-F1
#
_cell.length_a   1.000
_cell.length_b   1.000
_cell.length_c   1.000
_cell.angle_alpha   90.00
_cell.angle_beta   90.00
_cell.angle_gamma   90.00
#
_symmetry.space_group_name_H-M   'P 1'
#
loop_
_entity.id
_entity.type
_entity.pdbx_description
1 polymer ?
#
loop_
_entity_poly.entity_id
_entity_poly.type
_entity_poly.pdbx_seq_one_letter_code
_entity_poly.pdbx_strand_id
1 'polypeptide(L)'
;MAISCGSVNCMIFHYNLYMKDEHLHFISERSPHLKRLVMPAWNRITKLGICQAIQRWQELESLTMPTIGHPPYIMEEIARSCKNFTELKIMGSFDLLFASAISQYLPKLKVLSLRCSKVTMGALLCLLTSMEYLEILNISHCLLLDITANGKRQVIHDLDDQTLEKASRLREFHYCQSRSCTACQRMMVDEGIMRWYRYEDWFWRQDEVRSLDLQDYGKLFDAGCERLTSVD
;
A
#
# COMPACT_ATOMS: atom_id res chain seq x y z
N MET A 1 -24.16 14.93 13.61
CA MET A 1 -23.51 16.06 12.91
C MET A 1 -22.36 15.53 12.06
N ALA A 2 -22.16 16.07 10.86
CA ALA A 2 -21.10 15.62 9.95
C ALA A 2 -19.74 16.14 10.40
N ILE A 3 -18.71 15.29 10.36
CA ILE A 3 -17.34 15.69 10.75
C ILE A 3 -16.76 16.72 9.75
N SER A 4 -17.43 16.98 8.61
CA SER A 4 -16.96 17.95 7.61
C SER A 4 -17.99 18.39 6.56
N CYS A 5 -19.28 18.13 6.74
CA CYS A 5 -20.30 18.40 5.71
C CYS A 5 -19.98 17.80 4.31
N GLY A 6 -19.24 16.68 4.24
CA GLY A 6 -18.87 16.03 2.98
C GLY A 6 -17.67 16.65 2.27
N SER A 7 -16.96 17.60 2.87
CA SER A 7 -15.79 18.25 2.26
C SER A 7 -14.49 17.48 2.40
N VAL A 8 -14.48 16.39 3.18
CA VAL A 8 -13.27 15.57 3.38
C VAL A 8 -13.04 14.71 2.14
N ASN A 9 -11.97 15.05 1.42
CA ASN A 9 -11.51 14.32 0.23
C ASN A 9 -10.29 13.43 0.52
N CYS A 10 -9.63 13.59 1.67
CA CYS A 10 -8.44 12.82 2.06
C CYS A 10 -8.57 12.40 3.52
N MET A 11 -8.35 11.12 3.80
CA MET A 11 -8.39 10.59 5.15
C MET A 11 -7.20 9.66 5.39
N ILE A 12 -6.41 9.99 6.40
CA ILE A 12 -5.16 9.29 6.73
C ILE A 12 -5.29 8.69 8.12
N PHE A 13 -5.22 7.37 8.21
CA PHE A 13 -5.20 6.66 9.48
C PHE A 13 -3.78 6.27 9.86
N HIS A 14 -3.44 6.47 11.13
CA HIS A 14 -2.18 5.99 11.68
C HIS A 14 -2.11 4.46 11.62
N TYR A 15 -0.95 3.90 11.28
CA TYR A 15 -0.79 2.44 11.13
C TYR A 15 -1.14 1.62 12.40
N ASN A 16 -1.02 2.23 13.59
CA ASN A 16 -1.39 1.61 14.88
C ASN A 16 -2.90 1.65 15.19
N LEU A 17 -3.73 2.28 14.35
CA LEU A 17 -5.16 2.43 14.63
C LEU A 17 -5.91 1.10 14.42
N TYR A 18 -6.69 0.69 15.42
CA TYR A 18 -7.51 -0.51 15.35
C TYR A 18 -8.90 -0.19 14.78
N MET A 19 -9.06 -0.41 13.47
CA MET A 19 -10.32 -0.15 12.78
C MET A 19 -11.18 -1.42 12.67
N LYS A 20 -12.50 -1.28 12.80
CA LYS A 20 -13.52 -2.32 12.62
C LYS A 20 -14.59 -1.84 11.63
N ASP A 21 -15.44 -2.76 11.19
CA ASP A 21 -16.53 -2.49 10.24
C ASP A 21 -17.40 -1.28 10.61
N GLU A 22 -17.78 -1.13 11.87
CA GLU A 22 -18.61 -0.01 12.35
C GLU A 22 -17.96 1.35 12.11
N HIS A 23 -16.64 1.46 12.33
CA HIS A 23 -15.91 2.70 12.09
C HIS A 23 -15.90 3.03 10.59
N LEU A 24 -15.63 2.02 9.77
CA LEU A 24 -15.55 2.17 8.32
C LEU A 24 -16.93 2.52 7.71
N HIS A 25 -17.97 1.86 8.22
CA HIS A 25 -19.35 2.16 7.87
C HIS A 25 -19.66 3.63 8.18
N PHE A 26 -19.39 4.08 9.40
CA PHE A 26 -19.62 5.48 9.78
C PHE A 26 -18.85 6.46 8.90
N ILE A 27 -17.55 6.23 8.66
CA ILE A 27 -16.72 7.10 7.81
C ILE A 27 -17.28 7.19 6.39
N SER A 28 -17.64 6.04 5.80
CA SER A 28 -18.15 5.97 4.43
C SER A 28 -19.49 6.70 4.24
N GLU A 29 -20.34 6.77 5.26
CA GLU A 29 -21.56 7.58 5.22
C GLU A 29 -21.29 9.08 5.38
N ARG A 30 -20.28 9.42 6.20
CA ARG A 30 -19.99 10.81 6.57
C ARG A 30 -19.12 11.54 5.54
N SER A 31 -18.34 10.79 4.76
CA SER A 31 -17.37 11.29 3.79
C SER A 31 -17.51 10.56 2.43
N PRO A 32 -18.63 10.75 1.72
CA PRO A 32 -18.88 10.03 0.46
C PRO A 32 -17.97 10.47 -0.69
N HIS A 33 -17.50 11.72 -0.69
CA HIS A 33 -16.62 12.31 -1.71
C HIS A 33 -15.12 12.07 -1.44
N LEU A 34 -14.79 10.98 -0.75
CA LEU A 34 -13.41 10.65 -0.41
C LEU A 34 -12.62 10.27 -1.68
N LYS A 35 -11.50 10.94 -1.91
CA LYS A 35 -10.59 10.71 -3.05
C LYS A 35 -9.34 9.94 -2.67
N ARG A 36 -8.80 10.17 -1.47
CA ARG A 36 -7.61 9.48 -0.97
C ARG A 36 -7.85 8.86 0.39
N LEU A 37 -7.49 7.60 0.54
CA LEU A 37 -7.61 6.86 1.78
C LEU A 37 -6.30 6.15 2.12
N VAL A 38 -5.78 6.38 3.33
CA VAL A 38 -4.66 5.61 3.89
C VAL A 38 -5.17 4.81 5.07
N MET A 39 -5.26 3.49 4.88
CA MET A 39 -5.81 2.56 5.85
C MET A 39 -4.74 2.10 6.85
N PRO A 40 -5.13 1.83 8.12
CA PRO A 40 -4.25 1.20 9.09
C PRO A 40 -4.18 -0.32 8.84
N ALA A 41 -3.65 -1.08 9.81
CA ALA A 41 -3.70 -2.53 9.76
C ALA A 41 -5.14 -3.06 9.59
N TRP A 42 -5.30 -4.04 8.70
CA TRP A 42 -6.60 -4.54 8.24
C TRP A 42 -6.93 -5.88 8.90
N ASN A 43 -6.94 -5.89 10.23
CA ASN A 43 -7.07 -7.12 11.03
C ASN A 43 -8.50 -7.35 11.59
N ARG A 44 -9.34 -6.32 11.67
CA ARG A 44 -10.70 -6.43 12.24
C ARG A 44 -11.80 -5.90 11.33
N ILE A 45 -11.48 -5.64 10.06
CA ILE A 45 -12.46 -5.25 9.05
C ILE A 45 -12.75 -6.50 8.20
N THR A 46 -14.02 -6.85 8.06
CA THR A 46 -14.45 -8.00 7.29
C THR A 46 -14.44 -7.70 5.79
N LYS A 47 -14.44 -8.75 4.96
CA LYS A 47 -14.64 -8.64 3.50
C LYS A 47 -15.93 -7.89 3.15
N LEU A 48 -17.01 -8.08 3.94
CA LEU A 48 -18.27 -7.39 3.68
C LEU A 48 -18.17 -5.91 4.05
N GLY A 49 -17.64 -5.59 5.23
CA GLY A 49 -17.56 -4.23 5.74
C GLY A 49 -16.75 -3.30 4.83
N ILE A 50 -15.59 -3.76 4.36
CA ILE A 50 -14.80 -3.00 3.39
C ILE A 50 -15.50 -2.83 2.04
N CYS A 51 -16.11 -3.88 1.48
CA CYS A 51 -16.77 -3.77 0.18
C CYS A 51 -17.91 -2.76 0.23
N GLN A 52 -18.72 -2.78 1.30
CA GLN A 52 -19.79 -1.80 1.51
C GLN A 52 -19.27 -0.37 1.64
N ALA A 53 -18.10 -0.18 2.26
CA ALA A 53 -17.49 1.14 2.36
C ALA A 53 -16.98 1.66 1.00
N ILE A 54 -16.30 0.80 0.22
CA ILE A 54 -15.81 1.15 -1.13
C ILE A 54 -16.96 1.51 -2.07
N GLN A 55 -18.11 0.83 -1.98
CA GLN A 55 -19.30 1.16 -2.78
C GLN A 55 -19.78 2.61 -2.60
N ARG A 56 -19.51 3.20 -1.44
CA ARG A 56 -19.88 4.58 -1.11
C ARG A 56 -18.84 5.60 -1.55
N TRP A 57 -17.58 5.20 -1.74
CA TRP A 57 -16.48 6.08 -2.18
C TRP A 57 -16.26 6.01 -3.70
N GLN A 58 -17.26 6.43 -4.46
CA GLN A 58 -17.22 6.34 -5.93
C GLN A 58 -16.18 7.28 -6.56
N GLU A 59 -15.77 8.31 -5.82
CA GLU A 59 -14.73 9.28 -6.21
C GLU A 59 -13.33 8.88 -5.75
N LEU A 60 -13.14 7.67 -5.18
CA LEU A 60 -11.84 7.23 -4.71
C LEU A 60 -10.85 7.12 -5.88
N GLU A 61 -9.73 7.83 -5.76
CA GLU A 61 -8.64 7.91 -6.73
C GLU A 61 -7.40 7.15 -6.25
N SER A 62 -7.16 7.15 -4.93
CA SER A 62 -5.92 6.65 -4.30
C SER A 62 -6.19 5.87 -3.01
N LEU A 63 -5.62 4.66 -2.89
CA LEU A 63 -5.70 3.82 -1.70
C LEU A 63 -4.31 3.35 -1.26
N THR A 64 -3.99 3.57 0.02
CA THR A 64 -2.91 2.85 0.70
C THR A 64 -3.52 1.82 1.65
N MET A 65 -3.17 0.55 1.46
CA MET A 65 -3.72 -0.56 2.24
C MET A 65 -2.64 -1.58 2.62
N PRO A 66 -2.80 -2.30 3.74
CA PRO A 66 -1.93 -3.41 4.05
C PRO A 66 -2.20 -4.61 3.14
N THR A 67 -1.30 -5.59 3.19
CA THR A 67 -1.54 -6.91 2.58
C THR A 67 -2.77 -7.61 3.18
N ILE A 68 -3.47 -8.38 2.36
CA ILE A 68 -4.64 -9.19 2.74
C ILE A 68 -4.52 -10.59 2.14
N GLY A 69 -5.11 -11.59 2.80
CA GLY A 69 -4.97 -12.99 2.40
C GLY A 69 -5.61 -13.36 1.06
N HIS A 70 -6.59 -12.58 0.59
CA HIS A 70 -7.25 -12.85 -0.70
C HIS A 70 -7.61 -11.53 -1.44
N PRO A 71 -6.71 -10.99 -2.26
CA PRO A 71 -6.89 -9.69 -2.93
C PRO A 71 -8.07 -9.55 -3.93
N PRO A 72 -8.49 -10.59 -4.69
CA PRO A 72 -9.47 -10.41 -5.76
C PRO A 72 -10.75 -9.66 -5.36
N TYR A 73 -11.30 -9.93 -4.18
CA TYR A 73 -12.56 -9.31 -3.79
C TYR A 73 -12.50 -7.79 -3.67
N ILE A 74 -11.37 -7.25 -3.21
CA ILE A 74 -11.24 -5.80 -3.04
C ILE A 74 -10.92 -5.13 -4.37
N MET A 75 -10.06 -5.76 -5.17
CA MET A 75 -9.68 -5.22 -6.48
C MET A 75 -10.89 -5.17 -7.40
N GLU A 76 -11.74 -6.20 -7.36
CA GLU A 76 -13.01 -6.23 -8.09
C GLU A 76 -13.99 -5.16 -7.60
N GLU A 77 -14.12 -4.97 -6.28
CA GLU A 77 -15.00 -3.93 -5.73
C GLU A 77 -14.55 -2.53 -6.13
N ILE A 78 -13.24 -2.24 -6.02
CA ILE A 78 -12.66 -0.97 -6.45
C ILE A 78 -12.94 -0.74 -7.94
N ALA A 79 -12.69 -1.75 -8.78
CA ALA A 79 -12.94 -1.66 -10.21
C ALA A 79 -14.41 -1.35 -10.54
N ARG A 80 -15.34 -1.90 -9.77
CA ARG A 80 -16.78 -1.74 -9.96
C ARG A 80 -17.28 -0.38 -9.49
N SER A 81 -16.76 0.12 -8.37
CA SER A 81 -17.31 1.30 -7.68
C SER A 81 -16.54 2.58 -7.94
N CYS A 82 -15.21 2.53 -8.10
CA CYS A 82 -14.33 3.69 -8.11
C CYS A 82 -13.79 3.97 -9.52
N LYS A 83 -14.56 4.73 -10.32
CA LYS A 83 -14.25 4.96 -11.75
C LYS A 83 -12.97 5.77 -12.01
N ASN A 84 -12.53 6.54 -11.01
CA ASN A 84 -11.35 7.41 -11.09
C ASN A 84 -10.11 6.80 -10.41
N PHE A 85 -10.18 5.53 -9.99
CA PHE A 85 -9.11 4.89 -9.26
C PHE A 85 -7.85 4.72 -10.11
N THR A 86 -6.73 5.29 -9.66
CA THR A 86 -5.47 5.32 -10.44
C THR A 86 -4.22 5.03 -9.62
N GLU A 87 -4.28 5.13 -8.29
CA GLU A 87 -3.11 4.96 -7.42
C GLU A 87 -3.34 3.94 -6.31
N LEU A 88 -2.39 3.01 -6.15
CA LEU A 88 -2.43 1.99 -5.12
C LEU A 88 -1.08 1.88 -4.43
N LYS A 89 -1.09 1.84 -3.10
CA LYS A 89 0.07 1.45 -2.30
C LYS A 89 -0.27 0.23 -1.46
N ILE A 90 0.54 -0.82 -1.58
CA ILE A 90 0.42 -2.03 -0.76
C ILE A 90 1.56 -2.04 0.25
N MET A 91 1.21 -2.21 1.52
CA MET A 91 2.17 -2.35 2.62
C MET A 91 2.16 -3.78 3.16
N GLY A 92 3.25 -4.51 3.04
CA GLY A 92 3.39 -5.86 3.61
C GLY A 92 3.87 -6.87 2.58
N SER A 93 3.09 -7.90 2.28
CA SER A 93 3.44 -8.91 1.29
C SER A 93 2.72 -8.67 -0.04
N PHE A 94 3.46 -8.83 -1.14
CA PHE A 94 2.96 -8.74 -2.50
C PHE A 94 3.44 -9.96 -3.30
N ASP A 95 2.51 -10.84 -3.62
CA ASP A 95 2.76 -12.10 -4.32
C ASP A 95 2.05 -12.14 -5.68
N LEU A 96 2.16 -13.29 -6.36
CA LEU A 96 1.59 -13.47 -7.68
C LEU A 96 0.06 -13.33 -7.66
N LEU A 97 -0.61 -13.75 -6.58
CA LEU A 97 -2.06 -13.61 -6.45
C LEU A 97 -2.46 -12.12 -6.42
N PHE A 98 -1.71 -11.29 -5.68
CA PHE A 98 -1.89 -9.84 -5.68
C PHE A 98 -1.67 -9.23 -7.08
N ALA A 99 -0.56 -9.59 -7.73
CA ALA A 99 -0.24 -9.11 -9.07
C ALA A 99 -1.32 -9.47 -10.10
N SER A 100 -1.79 -10.72 -10.08
CA SER A 100 -2.87 -11.19 -10.96
C SER A 100 -4.18 -10.48 -10.67
N ALA A 101 -4.55 -10.26 -9.40
CA ALA A 101 -5.77 -9.53 -9.05
C ALA A 101 -5.73 -8.08 -9.55
N ILE A 102 -4.61 -7.38 -9.38
CA ILE A 102 -4.44 -6.02 -9.91
C ILE A 102 -4.53 -6.03 -11.44
N SER A 103 -3.81 -6.94 -12.10
CA SER A 103 -3.82 -7.04 -13.57
C SER A 103 -5.21 -7.31 -14.14
N GLN A 104 -5.98 -8.15 -13.46
CA GLN A 104 -7.32 -8.55 -13.90
C GLN A 104 -8.35 -7.44 -13.68
N TYR A 105 -8.38 -6.82 -12.50
CA TYR A 105 -9.46 -5.93 -12.10
C TYR A 105 -9.10 -4.44 -12.24
N LEU A 106 -7.83 -4.08 -12.13
CA LEU A 106 -7.35 -2.70 -12.20
C LEU A 106 -6.35 -2.47 -13.35
N PRO A 107 -6.65 -2.91 -14.60
CA PRO A 107 -5.68 -2.84 -15.70
C PRO A 107 -5.27 -1.41 -16.10
N LYS A 108 -6.04 -0.40 -15.70
CA LYS A 108 -5.77 1.03 -15.94
C LYS A 108 -5.03 1.74 -14.80
N LEU A 109 -4.58 1.00 -13.78
CA LEU A 109 -3.82 1.56 -12.67
C LEU A 109 -2.55 2.25 -13.20
N LYS A 110 -2.31 3.48 -12.77
CA LYS A 110 -1.19 4.32 -13.24
C LYS A 110 -0.02 4.32 -12.28
N VAL A 111 -0.29 4.25 -10.98
CA VAL A 111 0.71 4.35 -9.93
C VAL A 111 0.59 3.17 -8.98
N LEU A 112 1.68 2.43 -8.81
CA LEU A 112 1.78 1.36 -7.82
C LEU A 112 3.03 1.57 -6.96
N SER A 113 2.85 1.67 -5.64
CA SER A 113 3.95 1.63 -4.68
C SER A 113 3.88 0.35 -3.84
N LEU A 114 5.00 -0.35 -3.81
CA LEU A 114 5.28 -1.51 -2.97
C LEU A 114 6.36 -1.18 -1.95
N ARG A 115 6.70 0.11 -1.76
CA ARG A 115 7.78 0.55 -0.87
C ARG A 115 7.77 -0.21 0.47
N CYS A 116 8.94 -0.67 0.91
CA CYS A 116 9.10 -1.41 2.16
C CYS A 116 8.18 -2.64 2.30
N SER A 117 7.96 -3.38 1.20
CA SER A 117 7.18 -4.63 1.19
C SER A 117 8.04 -5.84 0.83
N LYS A 118 7.57 -7.05 1.16
CA LYS A 118 8.06 -8.30 0.57
C LYS A 118 7.43 -8.45 -0.80
N VAL A 119 8.24 -8.61 -1.84
CA VAL A 119 7.74 -8.76 -3.20
C VAL A 119 8.37 -10.00 -3.81
N THR A 120 7.54 -10.89 -4.38
CA THR A 120 8.09 -12.03 -5.11
C THR A 120 8.49 -11.61 -6.52
N MET A 121 9.59 -12.16 -7.04
CA MET A 121 10.05 -11.87 -8.40
C MET A 121 9.00 -12.22 -9.46
N GLY A 122 8.29 -13.34 -9.28
CA GLY A 122 7.17 -13.69 -10.16
C GLY A 122 6.05 -12.65 -10.18
N ALA A 123 5.74 -12.01 -9.04
CA ALA A 123 4.74 -10.95 -8.97
C ALA A 123 5.21 -9.66 -9.66
N LEU A 124 6.48 -9.28 -9.46
CA LEU A 124 7.09 -8.13 -10.12
C LEU A 124 7.11 -8.30 -11.63
N LEU A 125 7.57 -9.45 -12.12
CA LEU A 125 7.61 -9.76 -13.56
C LEU A 125 6.21 -9.82 -14.17
N CYS A 126 5.22 -10.33 -13.43
CA CYS A 126 3.82 -10.29 -13.84
C CYS A 126 3.38 -8.84 -14.08
N LEU A 127 3.52 -7.95 -13.11
CA LEU A 127 3.14 -6.52 -13.24
C LEU A 127 3.84 -5.84 -14.42
N LEU A 128 5.16 -6.00 -14.53
CA LEU A 128 5.95 -5.38 -15.58
C LEU A 128 5.51 -5.82 -16.98
N THR A 129 4.97 -7.03 -17.10
CA THR A 129 4.51 -7.61 -18.37
C THR A 129 3.03 -7.36 -18.66
N SER A 130 2.14 -7.35 -17.67
CA SER A 130 0.69 -7.30 -17.85
C SER A 130 0.08 -5.90 -17.76
N MET A 131 0.74 -4.94 -17.09
CA MET A 131 0.14 -3.64 -16.75
C MET A 131 0.51 -2.55 -17.76
N GLU A 132 -0.12 -2.55 -18.93
CA GLU A 132 0.18 -1.63 -20.04
C GLU A 132 0.15 -0.15 -19.63
N TYR A 133 -0.84 0.26 -18.83
CA TYR A 133 -1.06 1.66 -18.43
C TYR A 133 -0.30 2.09 -17.17
N LEU A 134 0.49 1.21 -16.56
CA LEU A 134 1.28 1.57 -15.39
C LEU A 134 2.37 2.57 -15.80
N GLU A 135 2.35 3.75 -15.20
CA GLU A 135 3.28 4.84 -15.47
C GLU A 135 4.38 4.93 -14.41
N ILE A 136 4.03 4.66 -13.15
CA ILE A 136 4.94 4.74 -12.00
C ILE A 136 4.90 3.43 -11.23
N LEU A 137 6.07 2.82 -11.02
CA LEU A 137 6.25 1.71 -10.10
C LEU A 137 7.33 2.05 -9.07
N ASN A 138 7.00 1.91 -7.79
CA ASN A 138 7.96 2.05 -6.70
C ASN A 138 8.15 0.72 -5.97
N ILE A 139 9.37 0.19 -6.03
CA ILE A 139 9.82 -1.00 -5.29
C ILE A 139 11.01 -0.67 -4.39
N SER A 140 11.17 0.59 -4.01
CA SER A 140 12.24 1.05 -3.14
C SER A 140 12.17 0.35 -1.79
N HIS A 141 13.32 -0.14 -1.35
CA HIS A 141 13.47 -0.82 -0.07
C HIS A 141 12.61 -2.09 0.05
N CYS A 142 12.23 -2.73 -1.05
CA CYS A 142 11.56 -4.02 -0.98
C CYS A 142 12.53 -5.14 -0.58
N LEU A 143 12.01 -6.12 0.16
CA LEU A 143 12.66 -7.43 0.28
C LEU A 143 12.20 -8.27 -0.91
N LEU A 144 13.02 -8.34 -1.95
CA LEU A 144 12.73 -9.13 -3.13
C LEU A 144 13.05 -10.60 -2.88
N LEU A 145 12.10 -11.48 -3.20
CA LEU A 145 12.18 -12.91 -2.96
C LEU A 145 11.96 -13.69 -4.25
N ASP A 146 12.81 -14.67 -4.51
CA ASP A 146 12.57 -15.65 -5.56
C ASP A 146 12.34 -17.04 -4.95
N ILE A 147 11.56 -17.87 -5.63
CA ILE A 147 11.31 -19.26 -5.25
C ILE A 147 12.14 -20.13 -6.19
N THR A 148 13.23 -20.67 -5.64
CA THR A 148 14.12 -21.55 -6.39
C THR A 148 13.44 -22.90 -6.69
N ALA A 149 13.97 -23.65 -7.66
CA ALA A 149 13.40 -24.93 -8.12
C ALA A 149 13.21 -25.99 -7.01
N ASN A 150 13.93 -25.87 -5.89
CA ASN A 150 13.80 -26.75 -4.73
C ASN A 150 12.78 -26.24 -3.68
N GLY A 151 12.01 -25.19 -4.01
CA GLY A 151 11.01 -24.57 -3.15
C GLY A 151 11.56 -23.61 -2.09
N LYS A 152 12.88 -23.38 -2.02
CA LYS A 152 13.47 -22.44 -1.06
C LYS A 152 13.33 -21.00 -1.56
N ARG A 153 13.03 -20.11 -0.61
CA ARG A 153 13.02 -18.66 -0.84
C ARG A 153 14.45 -18.13 -0.79
N GLN A 154 14.83 -17.38 -1.81
CA GLN A 154 16.11 -16.68 -1.90
C GLN A 154 15.86 -15.17 -1.94
N VAL A 155 16.66 -14.42 -1.20
CA VAL A 155 16.65 -12.95 -1.28
C VAL A 155 17.41 -12.51 -2.52
N ILE A 156 16.77 -11.66 -3.31
CA ILE A 156 17.37 -11.03 -4.49
C ILE A 156 17.90 -9.65 -4.08
N HIS A 157 19.21 -9.45 -4.28
CA HIS A 157 19.91 -8.23 -3.90
C HIS A 157 19.97 -7.18 -5.00
N ASP A 158 19.90 -7.62 -6.26
CA ASP A 158 19.98 -6.77 -7.44
C ASP A 158 19.04 -7.30 -8.52
N LEU A 159 18.43 -6.41 -9.29
CA LEU A 159 17.62 -6.77 -10.45
C LEU A 159 18.53 -7.10 -11.64
N ASP A 160 18.13 -8.11 -12.42
CA ASP A 160 18.81 -8.43 -13.68
C ASP A 160 18.45 -7.42 -14.79
N ASP A 161 19.29 -7.39 -15.83
CA ASP A 161 19.13 -6.50 -16.98
C ASP A 161 17.76 -6.69 -17.66
N GLN A 162 17.24 -7.92 -17.69
CA GLN A 162 15.95 -8.23 -18.30
C GLN A 162 14.78 -7.58 -17.54
N THR A 163 14.83 -7.59 -16.22
CA THR A 163 13.83 -6.94 -15.37
C THR A 163 13.90 -5.44 -15.51
N LEU A 164 15.11 -4.87 -15.56
CA LEU A 164 15.32 -3.44 -15.79
C LEU A 164 14.84 -3.01 -17.18
N GLU A 165 15.10 -3.80 -18.21
CA GLU A 165 14.61 -3.56 -19.57
C GLU A 165 13.07 -3.53 -19.60
N LYS A 166 12.40 -4.48 -18.93
CA LYS A 166 10.93 -4.47 -18.81
C LYS A 166 10.40 -3.25 -18.07
N ALA A 167 11.12 -2.75 -17.07
CA ALA A 167 10.76 -1.55 -16.32
C ALA A 167 11.01 -0.25 -17.10
N SER A 168 11.85 -0.27 -18.13
CA SER A 168 12.23 0.94 -18.91
C SER A 168 11.04 1.62 -19.63
N ARG A 169 9.93 0.90 -19.84
CA ARG A 169 8.70 1.47 -20.40
C ARG A 169 7.96 2.41 -19.44
N LEU A 170 8.23 2.29 -18.14
CA LEU A 170 7.58 3.10 -17.11
C LEU A 170 8.12 4.53 -17.19
N ARG A 171 7.25 5.52 -16.96
CA ARG A 171 7.68 6.92 -16.86
C ARG A 171 8.63 7.11 -15.68
N GLU A 172 8.32 6.48 -14.56
CA GLU A 172 9.16 6.51 -13.36
C GLU A 172 9.25 5.12 -12.73
N PHE A 173 10.48 4.71 -12.43
CA PHE A 173 10.77 3.47 -11.74
C PHE A 173 11.66 3.76 -10.53
N HIS A 174 11.08 3.66 -9.34
CA HIS A 174 11.79 3.90 -8.08
C HIS A 174 12.27 2.58 -7.51
N TYR A 175 13.57 2.45 -7.30
CA TYR A 175 14.22 1.23 -6.86
C TYR A 175 15.41 1.53 -5.95
N CYS A 176 15.50 0.80 -4.84
CA CYS A 176 16.64 0.87 -3.94
C CYS A 176 16.80 -0.46 -3.19
N GLN A 177 17.94 -1.12 -3.39
CA GLN A 177 18.39 -2.30 -2.64
C GLN A 177 19.80 -2.12 -2.04
N SER A 178 20.20 -0.86 -1.83
CA SER A 178 21.53 -0.56 -1.31
C SER A 178 21.75 -1.10 0.10
N ARG A 179 22.90 -1.75 0.33
CA ARG A 179 23.34 -2.20 1.65
C ARG A 179 23.67 -1.05 2.61
N SER A 180 23.94 0.15 2.09
CA SER A 180 24.17 1.35 2.91
C SER A 180 22.90 2.12 3.22
N CYS A 181 21.77 1.78 2.59
CA CYS A 181 20.50 2.44 2.85
C CYS A 181 19.86 1.93 4.14
N THR A 182 19.55 2.82 5.07
CA THR A 182 18.91 2.49 6.36
C THR A 182 17.57 1.77 6.18
N ALA A 183 16.74 2.17 5.21
CA ALA A 183 15.46 1.52 4.94
C ALA A 183 15.64 0.08 4.45
N CYS A 184 16.59 -0.16 3.54
CA CYS A 184 16.93 -1.51 3.07
C CYS A 184 17.48 -2.38 4.20
N GLN A 185 18.35 -1.85 5.04
CA GLN A 185 18.89 -2.55 6.21
C GLN A 185 17.76 -2.96 7.17
N ARG A 186 16.83 -2.04 7.48
CA ARG A 186 15.66 -2.32 8.32
C ARG A 186 14.80 -3.42 7.73
N MET A 187 14.56 -3.40 6.43
CA MET A 187 13.80 -4.46 5.75
C MET A 187 14.48 -5.83 5.81
N MET A 188 15.81 -5.88 5.75
CA MET A 188 16.56 -7.12 5.98
C MET A 188 16.45 -7.61 7.42
N VAL A 189 16.63 -6.71 8.40
CA VAL A 189 16.57 -7.02 9.85
C VAL A 189 15.17 -7.48 10.27
N ASP A 190 14.13 -6.86 9.73
CA ASP A 190 12.75 -7.20 10.03
C ASP A 190 12.21 -8.34 9.15
N GLU A 191 13.08 -9.00 8.39
CA GLU A 191 12.72 -10.10 7.48
C GLU A 191 11.61 -9.72 6.50
N GLY A 192 11.55 -8.42 6.15
CA GLY A 192 10.58 -7.78 5.28
C GLY A 192 9.21 -7.49 5.89
N ILE A 193 9.03 -7.71 7.20
CA ILE A 193 7.81 -7.30 7.93
C ILE A 193 8.12 -5.99 8.63
N MET A 194 8.02 -4.88 7.91
CA MET A 194 8.38 -3.57 8.45
C MET A 194 7.66 -3.29 9.78
N ARG A 195 8.44 -3.19 10.86
CA ARG A 195 7.93 -2.96 12.23
C ARG A 195 7.87 -1.47 12.50
N TRP A 196 6.94 -0.77 11.84
CA TRP A 196 6.83 0.69 11.88
C TRP A 196 6.90 1.29 13.29
N TYR A 197 6.35 0.61 14.31
CA TYR A 197 6.38 1.01 15.71
C TYR A 197 7.78 1.03 16.37
N ARG A 198 8.79 0.44 15.73
CA ARG A 198 10.18 0.43 16.22
C ARG A 198 11.01 1.61 15.69
N TYR A 199 10.51 2.28 14.67
CA TYR A 199 11.24 3.31 13.95
C TYR A 199 10.58 4.67 14.14
N GLU A 200 11.18 5.69 13.54
CA GLU A 200 10.69 7.04 13.64
C GLU A 200 9.30 7.17 12.99
N ASP A 201 8.38 7.89 13.66
CA ASP A 201 6.99 8.02 13.21
C ASP A 201 6.81 8.66 11.83
N TRP A 202 7.82 9.38 11.33
CA TRP A 202 7.78 9.93 9.98
C TRP A 202 8.07 8.87 8.91
N PHE A 203 8.71 7.76 9.26
CA PHE A 203 9.26 6.80 8.30
C PHE A 203 8.19 6.09 7.45
N TRP A 204 7.05 5.76 8.06
CA TRP A 204 5.92 5.14 7.35
C TRP A 204 5.17 6.12 6.43
N ARG A 205 5.33 7.42 6.66
CA ARG A 205 4.69 8.50 5.90
C ARG A 205 5.36 8.75 4.56
N GLN A 206 6.62 8.33 4.44
CA GLN A 206 7.43 8.56 3.24
C GLN A 206 7.09 7.62 2.09
N ASP A 207 7.12 8.19 0.89
CA ASP A 207 7.15 7.46 -0.37
C ASP A 207 7.99 8.21 -1.40
N GLU A 208 8.71 7.48 -2.25
CA GLU A 208 9.45 8.07 -3.37
C GLU A 208 8.49 8.61 -4.45
N VAL A 209 7.25 8.12 -4.49
CA VAL A 209 6.18 8.66 -5.32
C VAL A 209 5.50 9.84 -4.62
N ARG A 210 5.64 11.04 -5.18
CA ARG A 210 5.13 12.30 -4.60
C ARG A 210 3.64 12.29 -4.24
N SER A 211 2.80 11.63 -5.04
CA SER A 211 1.36 11.56 -4.76
C SER A 211 1.02 10.60 -3.61
N LEU A 212 1.93 9.69 -3.26
CA LEU A 212 1.76 8.72 -2.17
C LEU A 212 2.54 9.11 -0.91
N ASP A 213 3.48 10.04 -1.00
CA ASP A 213 4.11 10.68 0.14
C ASP A 213 3.05 11.45 0.96
N LEU A 214 3.07 11.27 2.28
CA LEU A 214 2.10 11.93 3.16
C LEU A 214 2.64 13.25 3.72
N GLN A 215 3.94 13.53 3.53
CA GLN A 215 4.63 14.68 4.11
C GLN A 215 4.46 14.75 5.64
N ASP A 216 4.87 15.86 6.23
CA ASP A 216 4.59 16.15 7.64
C ASP A 216 3.24 16.86 7.77
N TYR A 217 2.23 16.13 8.23
CA TYR A 217 0.91 16.66 8.61
C TYR A 217 0.79 16.88 10.13
N GLY A 218 1.91 16.96 10.84
CA GLY A 218 1.99 17.21 12.27
C GLY A 218 1.98 15.93 13.14
N LYS A 219 1.97 16.14 14.46
CA LYS A 219 1.77 15.05 15.43
C LYS A 219 0.27 14.75 15.53
N LEU A 220 -0.11 13.49 15.28
CA LEU A 220 -1.50 13.01 15.39
C LEU A 220 -2.01 12.99 16.83
N PHE A 221 -1.09 12.91 17.79
CA PHE A 221 -1.35 12.89 19.22
C PHE A 221 -0.49 13.98 19.86
N ASP A 222 -1.08 14.77 20.74
CA ASP A 222 -0.29 15.64 21.61
C ASP A 222 0.47 14.80 22.65
N ALA A 223 1.42 15.41 23.35
CA ALA A 223 2.16 14.75 24.42
C ALA A 223 1.23 14.24 25.55
N GLY A 224 -0.02 14.70 25.61
CA GLY A 224 -1.05 14.20 26.52
C GLY A 224 -1.56 12.82 26.12
N CYS A 225 -1.88 12.61 24.85
CA CYS A 225 -2.32 11.31 24.33
C CYS A 225 -1.21 10.26 24.34
N GLU A 226 0.04 10.64 24.04
CA GLU A 226 1.18 9.70 24.06
C GLU A 226 1.36 9.08 25.46
N ARG A 227 1.19 9.88 26.53
CA ARG A 227 1.24 9.44 27.94
C ARG A 227 0.11 8.51 28.36
N LEU A 228 -1.02 8.52 27.67
CA LEU A 228 -2.16 7.63 27.95
C LEU A 228 -1.99 6.26 27.27
N THR A 229 -1.09 6.17 26.29
CA THR A 229 -0.82 4.94 25.52
C THR A 229 0.51 4.30 25.85
N SER A 230 1.38 4.96 26.62
CA SER A 230 2.57 4.35 27.20
C SER A 230 2.14 3.34 28.25
N VAL A 231 2.35 2.06 27.96
CA VAL A 231 2.32 1.01 28.97
C VAL A 231 3.69 1.06 29.67
N ASP A 232 3.69 1.38 30.96
CA ASP A 232 4.87 1.24 31.83
C ASP A 232 5.37 -0.21 31.86
#